data_AF-A0A327RAP7-F1
#
_entry.id   AF-A0A327RAP7-F1
#
_cell.length_a   1.000
_cell.length_b   1.000
_cell.length_c   1.000
_cell.angle_alpha   90.00
_cell.angle_beta   90.00
_cell.angle_gamma   90.00
#
_symmetry.space_group_name_H-M   'P 1'
#
loop_
_entity.id
_entity.type
_entity.pdbx_description
1 polymer ?
#
loop_
_entity_poly.entity_id
_entity_poly.type
_entity_poly.pdbx_seq_one_letter_code
_entity_poly.pdbx_strand_id
1 'polypeptide(L)'
;MTKKRLILILSVIIAVAYSCKDEKKENSQMKSVMAVHDEVMPKMGTIGKLVAQLDEKITNDASSDDYAAAREELKAAHKAMMDWMKSFGDRFDGDEILNGKALTEEKQKWLDEEEAKVKSLKNQINSSIKQAEDLLQSN
;
A
#
# COMPACT_ATOMS: atom_id res chain seq x y z
N MET A 1 -39.88 -10.03 -57.91
CA MET A 1 -39.66 -8.97 -56.90
C MET A 1 -39.11 -9.61 -55.61
N THR A 2 -37.80 -9.83 -55.57
CA THR A 2 -37.10 -10.74 -54.64
C THR A 2 -36.15 -9.99 -53.69
N LYS A 3 -36.54 -8.84 -53.15
CA LYS A 3 -35.64 -8.02 -52.29
C LYS A 3 -36.31 -7.32 -51.11
N LYS A 4 -37.41 -7.85 -50.56
CA LYS A 4 -38.14 -7.20 -49.45
C LYS A 4 -38.37 -8.06 -48.20
N ARG A 5 -37.78 -9.25 -48.10
CA ARG A 5 -37.98 -10.15 -46.93
C ARG A 5 -36.72 -10.49 -46.13
N LEU A 6 -35.58 -9.85 -46.41
CA LEU A 6 -34.29 -10.20 -45.79
C LEU A 6 -33.64 -9.06 -44.99
N ILE A 7 -34.38 -8.01 -44.65
CA ILE A 7 -33.85 -6.88 -43.85
C ILE A 7 -34.86 -6.53 -42.75
N LEU A 8 -35.35 -7.55 -42.05
CA LEU A 8 -36.25 -7.41 -40.90
C LEU A 8 -35.83 -8.33 -39.75
N ILE A 9 -34.54 -8.68 -39.70
CA ILE A 9 -33.90 -9.49 -38.66
C ILE A 9 -32.54 -8.85 -38.29
N LEU A 10 -32.54 -7.54 -38.08
CA LEU A 10 -31.36 -6.79 -37.61
C LEU A 10 -31.76 -5.81 -36.50
N SER A 11 -32.55 -6.28 -35.54
CA SER A 11 -33.04 -5.42 -34.45
C SER A 11 -33.16 -6.12 -33.09
N VAL A 12 -32.50 -7.28 -32.87
CA VAL A 12 -32.63 -8.04 -31.60
C VAL A 12 -31.28 -8.59 -31.10
N ILE A 13 -30.16 -7.88 -31.28
CA ILE A 13 -28.86 -8.30 -30.69
C ILE A 13 -28.04 -7.10 -30.16
N ILE A 14 -28.67 -6.21 -29.39
CA ILE A 14 -27.95 -5.12 -28.69
C ILE A 14 -28.28 -5.09 -27.18
N ALA A 15 -28.89 -6.16 -26.64
CA ALA A 15 -29.39 -6.17 -25.25
C ALA A 15 -28.67 -7.14 -24.29
N VAL A 16 -27.40 -7.52 -24.54
CA VAL A 16 -26.69 -8.46 -23.63
C VAL A 16 -25.24 -8.06 -23.30
N ALA A 17 -24.80 -6.84 -23.59
CA ALA A 17 -23.42 -6.42 -23.30
C ALA A 17 -23.23 -5.69 -21.96
N TYR A 18 -24.27 -5.55 -21.13
CA TYR A 18 -24.16 -5.08 -19.74
C TYR A 18 -24.49 -6.20 -18.75
N SER A 19 -23.97 -7.41 -19.00
CA SER A 19 -23.65 -8.27 -17.88
C SER A 19 -22.29 -7.82 -17.40
N CYS A 20 -22.27 -6.93 -16.40
CA CYS A 20 -21.09 -6.71 -15.58
C CYS A 20 -20.68 -8.07 -15.04
N LYS A 21 -19.72 -8.69 -15.74
CA LYS A 21 -18.89 -9.74 -15.19
C LYS A 21 -18.13 -9.10 -14.04
N ASP A 22 -18.62 -9.28 -12.83
CA ASP A 22 -17.82 -9.21 -11.60
C ASP A 22 -16.79 -10.35 -11.65
N GLU A 23 -15.84 -10.25 -12.59
CA GLU A 23 -14.75 -11.18 -12.74
C GLU A 23 -13.48 -10.53 -12.19
N LYS A 24 -13.06 -11.01 -11.02
CA LYS A 24 -11.68 -10.93 -10.49
C LYS A 24 -11.15 -9.55 -10.03
N LYS A 25 -11.96 -8.75 -9.33
CA LYS A 25 -11.39 -7.63 -8.55
C LYS A 25 -10.59 -8.09 -7.32
N GLU A 26 -11.05 -9.13 -6.61
CA GLU A 26 -10.52 -9.50 -5.28
C GLU A 26 -9.01 -9.80 -5.25
N ASN A 27 -8.47 -10.53 -6.23
CA ASN A 27 -7.04 -10.85 -6.28
C ASN A 27 -6.18 -9.63 -6.68
N SER A 28 -6.74 -8.71 -7.47
CA SER A 28 -5.99 -7.53 -7.94
C SER A 28 -5.68 -6.54 -6.82
N GLN A 29 -6.61 -6.38 -5.88
CA GLN A 29 -6.44 -5.47 -4.76
C GLN A 29 -5.43 -6.00 -3.75
N MET A 30 -5.53 -7.28 -3.35
CA MET A 30 -4.57 -7.91 -2.44
C MET A 30 -3.14 -7.74 -2.96
N LYS A 31 -2.92 -7.98 -4.26
CA LYS A 31 -1.64 -7.72 -4.92
C LYS A 31 -1.21 -6.26 -4.86
N SER A 32 -2.14 -5.32 -5.04
CA SER A 32 -1.85 -3.89 -4.94
C SER A 32 -1.43 -3.49 -3.51
N VAL A 33 -2.09 -4.02 -2.48
CA VAL A 33 -1.71 -3.79 -1.08
C VAL A 33 -0.31 -4.34 -0.82
N MET A 34 -0.04 -5.57 -1.25
CA MET A 34 1.29 -6.20 -1.07
C MET A 34 2.38 -5.49 -1.88
N ALA A 35 2.07 -4.95 -3.07
CA ALA A 35 3.03 -4.17 -3.84
C ALA A 35 3.48 -2.90 -3.10
N VAL A 36 2.56 -2.23 -2.38
CA VAL A 36 2.92 -1.07 -1.55
C VAL A 36 3.79 -1.50 -0.36
N HIS A 37 3.46 -2.63 0.29
CA HIS A 37 4.32 -3.24 1.32
C HIS A 37 5.74 -3.48 0.79
N ASP A 38 5.86 -4.20 -0.34
CA ASP A 38 7.15 -4.58 -0.91
C ASP A 38 7.98 -3.36 -1.32
N GLU A 39 7.33 -2.30 -1.81
CA GLU A 39 7.99 -1.04 -2.16
C GLU A 39 8.65 -0.38 -0.94
N VAL A 40 8.04 -0.47 0.24
CA VAL A 40 8.55 0.21 1.45
C VAL A 40 9.47 -0.68 2.29
N MET A 41 9.50 -1.99 2.07
CA MET A 41 10.36 -2.90 2.82
C MET A 41 11.86 -2.54 2.74
N PRO A 42 12.45 -2.24 1.55
CA PRO A 42 13.84 -1.79 1.47
C PRO A 42 14.13 -0.51 2.27
N LYS A 43 13.11 0.33 2.49
CA LYS A 43 13.25 1.59 3.22
C LYS A 43 13.42 1.39 4.72
N MET A 44 13.04 0.23 5.27
CA MET A 44 13.30 -0.08 6.70
C MET A 44 14.80 -0.09 7.02
N GLY A 45 15.63 -0.60 6.09
CA GLY A 45 17.09 -0.52 6.23
C GLY A 45 17.62 0.92 6.12
N THR A 46 16.99 1.75 5.27
CA THR A 46 17.31 3.18 5.15
C THR A 46 16.99 3.92 6.45
N ILE A 47 15.82 3.66 7.04
CA ILE A 47 15.42 4.20 8.34
C ILE A 47 16.48 3.86 9.40
N GLY A 48 16.88 2.58 9.51
CA GLY A 48 17.89 2.16 10.49
C GLY A 48 19.22 2.90 10.34
N LYS A 49 19.67 3.13 9.11
CA LYS A 49 20.88 3.92 8.81
C LYS A 49 20.73 5.38 9.25
N LEU A 50 19.62 6.03 8.91
CA LEU A 50 19.38 7.44 9.23
C LEU A 50 19.26 7.66 10.74
N VAL A 51 18.60 6.75 11.46
CA VAL A 51 18.54 6.77 12.93
C VAL A 51 19.94 6.78 13.54
N ALA A 52 20.85 5.91 13.06
CA ALA A 52 22.22 5.86 13.56
C ALA A 52 23.00 7.16 13.29
N GLN A 53 22.82 7.77 12.12
CA GLN A 53 23.45 9.05 11.77
C GLN A 53 22.92 10.20 12.64
N LEU A 54 21.62 10.24 12.91
CA LEU A 54 21.02 11.23 13.80
C LEU A 54 21.51 11.06 15.25
N ASP A 55 21.63 9.82 15.74
CA ASP A 55 22.16 9.55 17.09
C ASP A 55 23.62 10.04 17.25
N GLU A 56 24.45 9.90 16.21
CA GLU A 56 25.82 10.46 16.19
C GLU A 56 25.80 12.00 16.28
N LYS A 57 24.93 12.66 15.52
CA LYS A 57 24.79 14.12 15.54
C LYS A 57 24.28 14.65 16.88
N ILE A 58 23.28 14.00 17.47
CA ILE A 58 22.73 14.35 18.79
C ILE A 58 23.78 14.21 19.90
N THR A 59 24.66 13.22 19.80
CA THR A 59 25.73 13.01 20.80
C THR A 59 26.81 14.10 20.70
N ASN A 60 27.05 14.63 19.50
CA ASN A 60 28.17 15.54 19.22
C ASN A 60 27.80 17.03 19.22
N ASP A 61 26.52 17.40 19.12
CA ASP A 61 26.06 18.80 19.04
C ASP A 61 24.89 19.06 20.02
N ALA A 62 24.94 20.20 20.72
CA ALA A 62 23.92 20.65 21.65
C ALA A 62 22.64 21.17 20.97
N SER A 63 22.63 21.33 19.64
CA SER A 63 21.41 21.57 18.83
C SER A 63 20.69 20.25 18.56
N SER A 64 20.12 19.67 19.63
CA SER A 64 19.65 18.27 19.67
C SER A 64 18.19 18.06 19.23
N ASP A 65 17.35 19.10 19.31
CA ASP A 65 15.89 18.87 19.33
C ASP A 65 15.32 18.46 17.97
N ASP A 66 15.76 19.07 16.88
CA ASP A 66 15.29 18.72 15.52
C ASP A 66 15.79 17.34 15.09
N TYR A 67 17.04 16.99 15.41
CA TYR A 67 17.57 15.66 15.14
C TYR A 67 16.88 14.58 15.99
N ALA A 68 16.60 14.88 17.26
CA ALA A 68 15.87 13.97 18.13
C ALA A 68 14.44 13.74 17.63
N ALA A 69 13.75 14.81 17.20
CA ALA A 69 12.42 14.71 16.61
C ALA A 69 12.42 13.84 15.34
N ALA A 70 13.31 14.11 14.39
CA ALA A 70 13.42 13.33 13.15
C ALA A 70 13.75 11.85 13.43
N ARG A 71 14.59 11.58 14.43
CA ARG A 71 14.91 10.21 14.85
C ARG A 71 13.68 9.47 15.38
N GLU A 72 12.88 10.12 16.22
CA GLU A 72 11.68 9.50 16.78
C GLU A 72 10.59 9.31 15.72
N GLU A 73 10.46 10.21 14.74
CA GLU A 73 9.56 10.04 13.60
C GLU A 73 9.94 8.84 12.72
N LEU A 74 11.23 8.67 12.45
CA LEU A 74 11.77 7.50 11.74
C LEU A 74 11.45 6.19 12.49
N LYS A 75 11.69 6.15 13.81
CA LYS A 75 11.37 4.99 14.65
C LYS A 75 9.87 4.70 14.67
N ALA A 76 9.04 5.75 14.75
CA ALA A 76 7.59 5.62 14.72
C ALA A 76 7.11 5.05 13.38
N ALA A 77 7.65 5.53 12.24
CA ALA A 77 7.31 5.00 10.92
C ALA A 77 7.71 3.52 10.77
N HIS A 78 8.91 3.15 11.23
CA HIS A 78 9.36 1.76 11.25
C HIS A 78 8.43 0.89 12.09
N LYS A 79 8.10 1.32 13.31
CA LYS A 79 7.21 0.59 14.20
C LYS A 79 5.82 0.43 13.60
N ALA A 80 5.26 1.50 13.02
CA ALA A 80 3.94 1.48 12.42
C ALA A 80 3.84 0.46 11.28
N MET A 81 4.89 0.33 10.45
CA MET A 81 4.94 -0.71 9.42
C MET A 81 4.97 -2.13 10.00
N MET A 82 5.74 -2.36 11.06
CA MET A 82 5.83 -3.67 11.72
C MET A 82 4.51 -4.06 12.41
N ASP A 83 3.89 -3.10 13.11
CA ASP A 83 2.59 -3.28 13.73
C ASP A 83 1.52 -3.60 12.68
N TRP A 84 1.56 -2.88 11.54
CA TRP A 84 0.66 -3.14 10.42
C TRP A 84 0.84 -4.55 9.86
N MET A 85 2.07 -4.99 9.56
CA MET A 85 2.33 -6.36 9.06
C MET A 85 1.79 -7.43 9.99
N LYS A 86 1.99 -7.25 11.31
CA LYS A 86 1.45 -8.18 12.31
C LYS A 86 -0.07 -8.23 12.25
N SER A 87 -0.72 -7.06 12.31
CA SER A 87 -2.19 -6.98 12.27
C SER A 87 -2.78 -7.48 10.96
N PHE A 88 -2.05 -7.31 9.85
CA PHE A 88 -2.44 -7.79 8.54
C PHE A 88 -2.39 -9.33 8.48
N GLY A 89 -1.31 -9.93 8.99
CA GLY A 89 -1.18 -11.38 9.09
C GLY A 89 -2.18 -12.04 10.05
N ASP A 90 -2.67 -11.31 11.06
CA ASP A 90 -3.74 -11.78 11.94
C ASP A 90 -5.12 -11.79 11.23
N ARG A 91 -5.30 -10.98 10.17
CA ARG A 91 -6.57 -10.83 9.42
C ARG A 91 -6.67 -11.73 8.18
N PHE A 92 -5.54 -11.99 7.52
CA PHE A 92 -5.48 -12.72 6.25
C PHE A 92 -4.55 -13.93 6.34
N ASP A 93 -5.01 -15.08 5.84
CA ASP A 93 -4.21 -16.30 5.78
C ASP A 93 -3.25 -16.32 4.58
N GLY A 94 -2.31 -17.25 4.58
CA GLY A 94 -1.30 -17.36 3.51
C GLY A 94 -1.89 -17.64 2.12
N ASP A 95 -3.01 -18.36 2.04
CA ASP A 95 -3.66 -18.66 0.75
C ASP A 95 -4.37 -17.43 0.18
N GLU A 96 -4.96 -16.61 1.06
CA GLU A 96 -5.58 -15.33 0.71
C GLU A 96 -4.53 -14.33 0.20
N ILE A 97 -3.37 -14.26 0.87
CA ILE A 97 -2.30 -13.31 0.51
C ILE A 97 -1.55 -13.75 -0.75
N LEU A 98 -1.14 -15.02 -0.84
CA LEU A 98 -0.17 -15.49 -1.85
C LEU A 98 -0.85 -16.19 -3.03
N ASN A 99 -1.86 -17.01 -2.75
CA ASN A 99 -2.48 -17.88 -3.74
C ASN A 99 -3.76 -17.28 -4.35
N GLY A 100 -4.22 -16.16 -3.80
CA GLY A 100 -5.36 -15.43 -4.33
C GLY A 100 -6.69 -16.15 -4.11
N LYS A 101 -6.79 -16.87 -2.99
CA LYS A 101 -8.05 -17.41 -2.48
C LYS A 101 -9.07 -16.28 -2.34
N ALA A 102 -10.32 -16.57 -2.73
CA ALA A 102 -11.42 -15.61 -2.65
C ALA A 102 -11.67 -15.19 -1.20
N LEU A 103 -11.98 -13.91 -1.00
CA LEU A 103 -12.25 -13.35 0.31
C LEU A 103 -13.75 -13.45 0.63
N THR A 104 -14.08 -13.44 1.92
CA THR A 104 -15.46 -13.18 2.34
C THR A 104 -15.76 -11.68 2.18
N GLU A 105 -17.03 -11.30 2.09
CA GLU A 105 -17.43 -9.89 2.02
C GLU A 105 -16.89 -9.06 3.20
N GLU A 106 -16.78 -9.67 4.38
CA GLU A 106 -16.18 -9.03 5.56
C GLU A 106 -14.67 -8.80 5.39
N LYS A 107 -13.93 -9.83 4.94
CA LYS A 107 -12.50 -9.71 4.68
C LYS A 107 -12.20 -8.73 3.54
N GLN A 108 -13.08 -8.64 2.56
CA GLN A 108 -12.96 -7.65 1.49
C GLN A 108 -13.07 -6.22 2.04
N LYS A 109 -13.96 -5.95 2.99
CA LYS A 109 -14.02 -4.63 3.67
C LYS A 109 -12.75 -4.36 4.49
N TRP A 110 -12.21 -5.37 5.17
CA TRP A 110 -10.93 -5.21 5.85
C TRP A 110 -9.81 -4.90 4.86
N LEU A 111 -9.80 -5.53 3.68
CA LEU A 111 -8.78 -5.27 2.67
C LEU A 111 -8.85 -3.83 2.16
N ASP A 112 -10.06 -3.27 2.00
CA ASP A 112 -10.25 -1.85 1.65
C ASP A 112 -9.65 -0.92 2.72
N GLU A 113 -9.83 -1.24 4.00
CA GLU A 113 -9.21 -0.50 5.11
C GLU A 113 -7.68 -0.63 5.11
N GLU A 114 -7.17 -1.85 4.91
CA GLU A 114 -5.73 -2.12 4.90
C GLU A 114 -5.02 -1.47 3.72
N GLU A 115 -5.68 -1.36 2.57
CA GLU A 115 -5.17 -0.62 1.42
C GLU A 115 -4.98 0.87 1.74
N ALA A 116 -5.96 1.50 2.42
CA ALA A 116 -5.84 2.89 2.84
C ALA A 116 -4.71 3.07 3.87
N LYS A 117 -4.61 2.16 4.83
CA LYS A 117 -3.56 2.19 5.87
C LYS A 117 -2.16 2.05 5.27
N VAL A 118 -1.93 1.07 4.40
CA VAL A 118 -0.60 0.83 3.82
C VAL A 118 -0.16 2.00 2.92
N LYS A 119 -1.08 2.66 2.22
CA LYS A 119 -0.79 3.89 1.46
C LYS A 119 -0.39 5.04 2.39
N SER A 120 -1.08 5.19 3.53
CA SER A 120 -0.71 6.18 4.55
C SER A 120 0.67 5.89 5.15
N LEU A 121 0.96 4.62 5.45
CA LEU A 121 2.27 4.19 5.95
C LEU A 121 3.39 4.50 4.95
N LYS A 122 3.17 4.21 3.66
CA LYS A 122 4.12 4.58 2.61
C LYS A 122 4.43 6.08 2.62
N ASN A 123 3.42 6.93 2.76
CA ASN A 123 3.63 8.37 2.83
C ASN A 123 4.43 8.76 4.08
N GLN A 124 4.08 8.23 5.25
CA GLN A 124 4.77 8.48 6.51
C GLN A 124 6.25 8.05 6.48
N ILE A 125 6.52 6.88 5.90
CA ILE A 125 7.89 6.35 5.73
C ILE A 125 8.69 7.27 4.81
N ASN A 126 8.14 7.65 3.65
CA ASN A 126 8.85 8.50 2.71
C ASN A 126 9.07 9.92 3.26
N SER A 127 8.10 10.48 3.98
CA SER A 127 8.24 11.82 4.56
C SER A 127 9.27 11.86 5.67
N SER A 128 9.25 10.88 6.59
CA SER A 128 10.23 10.82 7.70
C SER A 128 11.66 10.60 7.20
N ILE A 129 11.85 9.77 6.17
CA ILE A 129 13.14 9.62 5.49
C ILE A 129 13.60 10.95 4.90
N LYS A 130 12.74 11.61 4.11
CA LYS A 130 13.09 12.86 3.45
C LYS A 130 13.49 13.94 4.48
N GLN A 131 12.73 14.08 5.55
CA GLN A 131 13.00 15.07 6.61
C GLN A 131 14.35 14.81 7.29
N ALA A 132 14.65 13.57 7.62
CA ALA A 132 15.95 13.21 8.19
C ALA A 132 17.10 13.47 7.22
N GLU A 133 16.94 13.12 5.94
CA GLU A 133 17.93 13.40 4.90
C GLU A 133 18.17 14.90 4.71
N ASP A 134 17.10 15.71 4.65
CA ASP A 134 17.19 17.16 4.50
C ASP A 134 17.95 17.77 5.70
N LEU A 135 17.68 17.33 6.92
CA LEU A 135 18.36 17.80 8.14
C LEU A 135 19.84 17.44 8.15
N LEU A 136 20.18 16.22 7.72
CA LEU A 136 21.56 15.72 7.67
C LEU A 136 22.39 16.34 6.54
N GLN A 137 21.76 16.85 5.48
CA GLN A 137 22.43 17.56 4.38
C GLN A 137 22.60 19.05 4.64
N SER A 138 21.77 19.65 5.50
CA SER A 138 21.75 21.09 5.75
C SER A 138 22.83 21.56 6.74
N ASN A 139 23.72 20.66 7.21
CA ASN A 139 24.80 20.91 8.17
C ASN A 139 26.07 20.14 7.80
#